data_AF-A0AAX2M8M8-F1
#
_entry.id   AF-A0AAX2M8M8-F1
#
_cell.length_a   1.000
_cell.length_b   1.000
_cell.length_c   1.000
_cell.angle_alpha   90.00
_cell.angle_beta   90.00
_cell.angle_gamma   90.00
#
_symmetry.space_group_name_H-M   'P 1'
#
loop_
_entity.id
_entity.type
_entity.pdbx_description
1 polymer ?
#
loop_
_entity_poly.entity_id
_entity_poly.type
_entity_poly.pdbx_seq_one_letter_code
_entity_poly.pdbx_strand_id
1 'polypeptide(L)'
;MEESLYEIASMRQFAGLSLDAIPDETTLLNFRHLLEKRQLTHALFAAIHQHLCDKGLMLKQGIIVDATLIHTPSSTKNAQGERDPDMHQTWKGNQWYFGMKAHIGVDAQSGLVHHVAGTAANVADVTMVDQLLHGEEVDVFGDAGFTGVHIRRRPVTARDGRR
;
A
#
# COMPACT_ATOMS: atom_id res chain seq x y z
N MET A 1 1.43 13.34 -9.41
CA MET A 1 0.84 12.30 -10.28
C MET A 1 0.65 12.83 -11.70
N GLU A 2 0.02 14.00 -11.88
CA GLU A 2 -0.05 14.67 -13.19
C GLU A 2 1.34 14.89 -13.79
N GLU A 3 2.26 15.52 -13.04
CA GLU A 3 3.65 15.75 -13.46
C GLU A 3 4.34 14.45 -13.91
N SER A 4 4.09 13.34 -13.22
CA SER A 4 4.66 12.03 -13.56
C SER A 4 4.18 11.52 -14.93
N LEU A 5 2.94 11.83 -15.34
CA LEU A 5 2.42 11.48 -16.68
C LEU A 5 3.04 12.36 -17.79
N TYR A 6 3.46 13.58 -17.45
CA TYR A 6 4.21 14.45 -18.36
C TYR A 6 5.68 13.99 -18.49
N GLU A 7 6.36 13.81 -17.35
CA GLU A 7 7.80 13.63 -17.29
C GLU A 7 8.25 12.18 -17.56
N ILE A 8 7.45 11.19 -17.17
CA ILE A 8 7.85 9.78 -17.19
C ILE A 8 7.15 9.06 -18.34
N ALA A 9 7.88 8.86 -19.44
CA ALA A 9 7.36 8.23 -20.66
C ALA A 9 6.76 6.83 -20.40
N SER A 10 7.36 6.04 -19.52
CA SER A 10 6.85 4.70 -19.18
C SER A 10 5.51 4.74 -18.44
N MET A 11 5.30 5.69 -17.53
CA MET A 11 4.01 5.87 -16.85
C MET A 11 2.93 6.31 -17.83
N ARG A 12 3.27 7.21 -18.75
CA ARG A 12 2.35 7.65 -19.80
C ARG A 12 1.96 6.51 -20.75
N GLN A 13 2.94 5.73 -21.20
CA GLN A 13 2.71 4.57 -22.06
C GLN A 13 1.87 3.50 -21.35
N PHE A 14 2.15 3.25 -20.07
CA PHE A 14 1.37 2.33 -19.24
C PHE A 14 -0.09 2.77 -19.14
N ALA A 15 -0.34 4.07 -18.93
CA ALA A 15 -1.70 4.63 -18.88
C ALA A 15 -2.39 4.69 -20.26
N GLY A 16 -1.68 4.39 -21.36
CA GLY A 16 -2.20 4.50 -22.72
C GLY A 16 -2.49 5.94 -23.18
N LEU A 17 -1.82 6.93 -22.58
CA LEU A 17 -2.04 8.34 -22.84
C LEU A 17 -1.02 8.90 -23.85
N SER A 18 -1.43 9.88 -24.64
CA SER A 18 -0.53 10.71 -25.46
C SER A 18 -0.16 12.00 -24.74
N LEU A 19 0.88 12.69 -25.21
CA LEU A 19 1.30 13.99 -24.66
C LEU A 19 0.21 15.07 -24.81
N ASP A 20 -0.63 14.96 -25.84
CA ASP A 20 -1.68 15.96 -26.14
C ASP A 20 -2.95 15.76 -25.30
N ALA A 21 -3.04 14.70 -24.51
CA ALA A 21 -4.24 14.30 -23.79
C ALA A 21 -3.94 13.90 -22.33
N ILE A 22 -3.03 14.61 -21.68
CA ILE A 22 -2.71 14.36 -20.27
C ILE A 22 -3.80 15.00 -19.39
N PRO A 23 -4.49 14.21 -18.54
CA PRO A 23 -5.49 14.75 -17.63
C PRO A 23 -4.85 15.68 -16.59
N ASP A 24 -5.53 16.80 -16.32
CA ASP A 24 -5.14 17.72 -15.26
C ASP A 24 -5.41 17.15 -13.86
N GLU A 25 -4.87 17.82 -12.83
CA GLU A 25 -5.03 17.44 -11.42
C GLU A 25 -6.51 17.22 -11.04
N THR A 26 -7.40 18.09 -11.52
CA THR A 26 -8.84 18.01 -11.22
C THR A 26 -9.47 16.76 -11.84
N THR A 27 -9.09 16.40 -13.07
CA THR A 27 -9.57 15.19 -13.74
C THR A 27 -9.07 13.93 -13.04
N LEU A 28 -7.80 13.88 -12.66
CA LEU A 28 -7.23 12.78 -11.90
C LEU A 28 -7.89 12.62 -10.52
N LEU A 29 -8.17 13.75 -9.85
CA LEU A 29 -8.90 13.78 -8.58
C LEU A 29 -10.31 13.19 -8.72
N ASN A 30 -11.06 13.63 -9.73
CA ASN A 30 -12.40 13.12 -10.00
C ASN A 30 -12.40 11.63 -10.36
N PHE A 31 -11.41 11.18 -11.14
CA PHE A 31 -11.25 9.77 -11.46
C PHE A 31 -10.97 8.94 -10.20
N ARG A 32 -10.10 9.40 -9.31
CA ARG A 32 -9.86 8.75 -8.02
C ARG A 32 -11.14 8.67 -7.18
N HIS A 33 -11.88 9.76 -7.04
CA HIS A 33 -13.16 9.75 -6.31
C HIS A 33 -14.18 8.80 -6.92
N LEU A 34 -14.18 8.63 -8.24
CA LEU A 34 -15.02 7.65 -8.92
C LEU A 34 -14.65 6.22 -8.51
N LEU A 35 -13.36 5.89 -8.47
CA LEU A 35 -12.87 4.58 -8.03
C LEU A 35 -13.23 4.32 -6.56
N GLU A 36 -13.02 5.31 -5.69
CA GLU A 36 -13.32 5.24 -4.25
C GLU A 36 -14.83 5.04 -4.00
N LYS A 37 -15.67 5.86 -4.63
CA LYS A 37 -17.14 5.78 -4.52
C LYS A 37 -17.68 4.41 -4.94
N ARG A 38 -17.01 3.77 -5.90
CA ARG A 38 -17.38 2.44 -6.42
C ARG A 38 -16.62 1.30 -5.74
N GLN A 39 -15.75 1.59 -4.77
CA GLN A 39 -14.89 0.63 -4.07
C GLN A 39 -14.06 -0.25 -5.04
N LEU A 40 -13.67 0.32 -6.18
CA LEU A 40 -12.99 -0.42 -7.25
C LEU A 40 -11.50 -0.60 -7.00
N THR A 41 -10.87 0.25 -6.18
CA THR A 41 -9.42 0.19 -5.94
C THR A 41 -9.00 -1.16 -5.36
N HIS A 42 -9.73 -1.67 -4.36
CA HIS A 42 -9.45 -2.97 -3.76
C HIS A 42 -9.72 -4.13 -4.73
N ALA A 43 -10.81 -4.05 -5.51
CA ALA A 43 -11.16 -5.07 -6.50
C ALA A 43 -10.13 -5.15 -7.64
N LEU A 44 -9.65 -3.99 -8.13
CA LEU A 44 -8.61 -3.90 -9.14
C LEU A 44 -7.29 -4.46 -8.62
N PHE A 45 -6.89 -4.10 -7.40
CA PHE A 45 -5.68 -4.64 -6.77
C PHE A 45 -5.75 -6.16 -6.65
N ALA A 46 -6.87 -6.71 -6.17
CA ALA A 46 -7.08 -8.15 -6.06
C ALA A 46 -7.04 -8.86 -7.41
N ALA A 47 -7.64 -8.26 -8.46
CA ALA A 47 -7.62 -8.83 -9.81
C ALA A 47 -6.21 -8.85 -10.43
N ILE A 48 -5.44 -7.76 -10.26
CA ILE A 48 -4.05 -7.68 -10.71
C ILE A 48 -3.22 -8.72 -9.97
N HIS A 49 -3.37 -8.81 -8.65
CA HIS A 49 -2.69 -9.80 -7.83
C HIS A 49 -2.99 -11.23 -8.31
N GLN A 50 -4.26 -11.57 -8.52
CA GLN A 50 -4.65 -12.90 -9.03
C GLN A 50 -4.01 -13.20 -10.38
N HIS A 51 -4.01 -12.24 -11.31
CA HIS A 51 -3.40 -12.41 -12.63
C HIS A 51 -1.88 -12.64 -12.55
N LEU A 52 -1.20 -12.01 -11.60
CA LEU A 52 0.24 -12.24 -11.37
C LEU A 52 0.49 -13.62 -10.74
N CYS A 53 -0.37 -14.05 -9.81
CA CYS A 53 -0.35 -15.40 -9.24
C CYS A 53 -0.57 -16.48 -10.30
N ASP A 54 -1.56 -16.31 -11.18
CA ASP A 54 -1.88 -17.27 -12.25
C ASP A 54 -0.71 -17.43 -13.24
N LYS A 55 0.11 -16.38 -13.40
CA LYS A 55 1.33 -16.41 -14.21
C LYS A 55 2.55 -16.97 -13.49
N GLY A 56 2.43 -17.39 -12.22
CA GLY A 56 3.53 -17.89 -11.41
C GLY A 56 4.59 -16.83 -11.10
N LEU A 57 4.24 -15.54 -11.20
CA LEU A 57 5.17 -14.44 -10.96
C LEU A 57 5.25 -14.08 -9.46
N MET A 58 4.31 -14.57 -8.65
CA MET A 58 4.25 -14.33 -7.21
C MET A 58 4.83 -15.53 -6.47
N LEU A 59 5.85 -15.28 -5.64
CA LEU A 59 6.40 -16.27 -4.72
C LEU A 59 5.83 -16.06 -3.32
N LYS A 60 5.84 -17.13 -2.51
CA LYS A 60 5.24 -17.16 -1.17
C LYS A 60 6.24 -17.30 -0.02
N GLN A 61 7.53 -17.46 -0.32
CA GLN A 61 8.52 -17.93 0.66
C GLN A 61 9.37 -16.82 1.28
N GLY A 62 9.63 -15.72 0.56
CA GLY A 62 10.42 -14.59 1.06
C GLY A 62 9.70 -13.26 0.86
N ILE A 63 9.53 -12.50 1.94
CA ILE A 63 8.83 -11.20 1.89
C ILE A 63 9.71 -10.08 2.44
N ILE A 64 9.66 -8.93 1.77
CA ILE A 64 10.17 -7.65 2.26
C ILE A 64 8.98 -6.81 2.71
N VAL A 65 9.02 -6.32 3.95
CA VAL A 65 8.05 -5.36 4.47
C VAL A 65 8.69 -3.97 4.59
N ASP A 66 8.00 -2.95 4.09
CA ASP A 66 8.40 -1.54 4.20
C ASP A 66 7.22 -0.67 4.65
N ALA A 67 7.54 0.45 5.30
CA ALA A 67 6.58 1.48 5.68
C ALA A 67 7.02 2.85 5.17
N THR A 68 6.37 3.31 4.11
CA THR A 68 6.64 4.63 3.52
C THR A 68 5.73 5.69 4.14
N LEU A 69 6.32 6.76 4.70
CA LEU A 69 5.59 7.91 5.24
C LEU A 69 5.11 8.81 4.10
N ILE A 70 3.80 8.99 4.01
CA ILE A 70 3.15 9.89 3.06
C ILE A 70 2.80 11.18 3.81
N HIS A 71 3.64 12.20 3.62
CA HIS A 71 3.45 13.51 4.21
C HIS A 71 2.32 14.27 3.52
N THR A 72 1.48 14.92 4.32
CA THR A 72 0.42 15.82 3.84
C THR A 72 0.39 17.09 4.69
N PRO A 73 0.07 18.25 4.11
CA PRO A 73 -0.19 19.44 4.91
C PRO A 73 -1.35 19.18 5.89
N SER A 74 -1.28 19.77 7.08
CA SER A 74 -2.36 19.69 8.06
C SER A 74 -3.55 20.60 7.71
N SER A 75 -4.14 20.36 6.55
CA SER A 75 -5.25 21.14 6.02
C SER A 75 -6.57 20.75 6.67
N THR A 76 -7.43 21.74 6.92
CA THR A 76 -8.84 21.58 7.26
C THR A 76 -9.75 22.06 6.12
N LYS A 77 -9.19 22.27 4.92
CA LYS A 77 -9.91 22.74 3.73
C LYS A 77 -10.74 21.62 3.09
N ASN A 78 -11.63 21.01 3.86
CA ASN A 78 -12.71 20.15 3.37
C ASN A 78 -14.06 20.81 3.69
N ALA A 79 -15.15 20.24 3.17
CA ALA A 79 -16.49 20.80 3.35
C ALA A 79 -16.93 20.87 4.83
N GLN A 80 -16.35 20.03 5.68
CA GLN A 80 -16.62 19.92 7.11
C GLN A 80 -15.76 20.87 7.95
N GLY A 81 -14.68 21.42 7.40
CA GLY A 81 -13.72 22.24 8.15
C GLY A 81 -12.87 21.45 9.15
N GLU A 82 -12.80 20.13 9.00
CA GLU A 82 -12.18 19.23 9.97
C GLU A 82 -10.88 18.64 9.43
N ARG A 83 -10.05 18.14 10.35
CA ARG A 83 -8.85 17.39 9.97
C ARG A 83 -9.26 15.99 9.56
N ASP A 84 -8.58 15.43 8.56
CA ASP A 84 -8.79 14.04 8.15
C ASP A 84 -8.50 13.11 9.35
N PRO A 85 -9.49 12.29 9.79
CA PRO A 85 -9.33 11.40 10.94
C PRO A 85 -8.30 10.29 10.71
N ASP A 86 -8.01 9.95 9.46
CA ASP A 86 -7.03 8.92 9.10
C ASP A 86 -5.59 9.47 9.05
N MET A 87 -5.40 10.76 9.36
CA MET A 87 -4.11 11.45 9.30
C MET A 87 -3.67 11.91 10.69
N HIS A 88 -2.43 11.57 11.07
CA HIS A 88 -1.86 11.95 12.37
C HIS A 88 -0.40 12.41 12.27
N GLN A 89 0.08 13.04 13.34
CA GLN A 89 1.46 13.49 13.43
C GLN A 89 2.39 12.38 13.94
N THR A 90 3.62 12.35 13.41
CA THR A 90 4.68 11.43 13.84
C THR A 90 6.03 12.14 13.83
N TRP A 91 6.97 11.64 14.62
CA TRP A 91 8.33 12.17 14.71
C TRP A 91 9.29 11.20 14.00
N LYS A 92 9.95 11.66 12.94
CA LYS A 92 10.93 10.87 12.17
C LYS A 92 12.11 11.77 11.79
N GLY A 93 13.34 11.28 11.91
CA GLY A 93 14.53 12.01 11.44
C GLY A 93 14.67 13.42 12.01
N ASN A 94 14.32 13.62 13.30
CA ASN A 94 14.37 14.90 14.00
C ASN A 94 13.39 15.99 13.47
N GLN A 95 12.30 15.57 12.83
CA GLN A 95 11.25 16.48 12.35
C GLN A 95 9.85 15.87 12.58
N TRP A 96 8.87 16.76 12.79
CA TRP A 96 7.45 16.39 12.84
C TRP A 96 6.87 16.32 11.43
N TYR A 97 6.14 15.25 11.16
CA TYR A 97 5.39 15.04 9.92
C TYR A 97 3.93 14.80 10.26
N PHE A 98 3.02 15.34 9.44
CA PHE A 98 1.60 15.00 9.50
C PHE A 98 1.23 14.16 8.27
N GLY A 99 0.45 13.09 8.46
CA GLY A 99 -0.07 12.29 7.37
C GLY A 99 -0.30 10.83 7.74
N MET A 100 0.01 9.96 6.77
CA MET A 100 -0.22 8.52 6.86
C MET A 100 1.06 7.73 6.54
N LYS A 101 1.02 6.43 6.78
CA LYS A 101 2.03 5.47 6.32
C LYS A 101 1.35 4.47 5.40
N ALA A 102 2.05 4.11 4.32
CA ALA A 102 1.73 2.96 3.49
C ALA A 102 2.68 1.82 3.86
N HIS A 103 2.11 0.75 4.38
CA HIS A 103 2.80 -0.50 4.70
C HIS A 103 2.67 -1.42 3.50
N ILE A 104 3.79 -1.91 2.98
CA ILE A 104 3.84 -2.67 1.74
C ILE A 104 4.54 -4.00 2.00
N GLY A 105 3.87 -5.10 1.65
CA GLY A 105 4.47 -6.43 1.54
C GLY A 105 4.88 -6.66 0.09
N VAL A 106 6.15 -7.00 -0.11
CA VAL A 106 6.77 -7.23 -1.41
C VAL A 106 7.39 -8.63 -1.43
N ASP A 107 7.21 -9.35 -2.52
CA ASP A 107 7.93 -10.60 -2.74
C ASP A 107 9.43 -10.34 -2.96
N ALA A 108 10.28 -10.99 -2.16
CA ALA A 108 11.71 -10.68 -2.09
C ALA A 108 12.49 -11.01 -3.37
N GLN A 109 11.99 -11.95 -4.19
CA GLN A 109 12.69 -12.38 -5.40
C GLN A 109 12.19 -11.67 -6.66
N SER A 110 10.87 -11.54 -6.83
CA SER A 110 10.27 -10.88 -7.98
C SER A 110 10.18 -9.36 -7.83
N GLY A 111 10.20 -8.85 -6.60
CA GLY A 111 9.96 -7.45 -6.29
C GLY A 111 8.49 -7.03 -6.47
N LEU A 112 7.57 -7.99 -6.62
CA LEU A 112 6.15 -7.69 -6.81
C LEU A 112 5.45 -7.40 -5.48
N VAL A 113 4.66 -6.32 -5.47
CA VAL A 113 3.81 -5.95 -4.33
C VAL A 113 2.64 -6.92 -4.23
N HIS A 114 2.39 -7.45 -3.03
CA HIS A 114 1.28 -8.37 -2.78
C HIS A 114 0.31 -7.87 -1.71
N HIS A 115 0.79 -7.08 -0.75
CA HIS A 115 -0.07 -6.41 0.25
C HIS A 115 0.26 -4.93 0.33
N VAL A 116 -0.78 -4.13 0.51
CA VAL A 116 -0.68 -2.70 0.82
C VAL A 116 -1.72 -2.38 1.89
N ALA A 117 -1.28 -1.77 2.99
CA ALA A 117 -2.15 -1.28 4.05
C ALA A 117 -1.82 0.18 4.35
N GLY A 118 -2.83 1.05 4.37
CA GLY A 118 -2.70 2.44 4.78
C GLY A 118 -3.09 2.62 6.24
N THR A 119 -2.29 3.35 7.01
CA THR A 119 -2.62 3.73 8.40
C THR A 119 -2.22 5.16 8.69
N ALA A 120 -2.77 5.76 9.74
CA ALA A 120 -2.26 7.03 10.25
C ALA A 120 -0.75 6.95 10.60
N ALA A 121 -0.02 8.06 10.47
CA ALA A 121 1.44 8.05 10.57
C ALA A 121 2.00 7.74 11.97
N ASN A 122 1.19 7.86 13.01
CA ASN A 122 1.55 7.51 14.39
C ASN A 122 1.43 6.00 14.68
N VAL A 123 0.84 5.21 13.78
CA VAL A 123 0.76 3.76 13.94
C VAL A 123 2.16 3.15 13.84
N ALA A 124 2.46 2.22 14.74
CA ALA A 124 3.74 1.53 14.83
C ALA A 124 3.81 0.40 13.78
N ASP A 125 4.90 0.37 13.00
CA ASP A 125 5.02 -0.49 11.81
C ASP A 125 4.97 -1.99 12.18
N VAL A 126 5.57 -2.37 13.32
CA VAL A 126 5.50 -3.73 13.89
C VAL A 126 4.09 -4.28 14.05
N THR A 127 3.07 -3.42 14.23
CA THR A 127 1.68 -3.87 14.40
C THR A 127 1.00 -4.28 13.10
N MET A 128 1.59 -3.92 11.96
CA MET A 128 1.03 -4.16 10.64
C MET A 128 1.54 -5.44 9.98
N VAL A 129 2.58 -6.07 10.53
CA VAL A 129 3.25 -7.22 9.90
C VAL A 129 2.29 -8.36 9.59
N ASP A 130 1.39 -8.70 10.50
CA ASP A 130 0.42 -9.78 10.26
C ASP A 130 -0.52 -9.52 9.06
N GLN A 131 -0.69 -8.25 8.65
CA GLN A 131 -1.48 -7.87 7.47
C GLN A 131 -0.65 -7.85 6.19
N LEU A 132 0.68 -7.89 6.30
CA LEU A 132 1.62 -7.85 5.19
C LEU A 132 2.20 -9.24 4.86
N LEU A 133 1.76 -10.29 5.55
CA LEU A 133 2.21 -11.67 5.34
C LEU A 133 1.05 -12.53 4.83
N HIS A 134 1.34 -13.50 3.96
CA HIS A 134 0.41 -14.55 3.55
C HIS A 134 0.26 -15.65 4.62
N GLY A 135 1.23 -15.76 5.55
CA GLY A 135 1.28 -16.76 6.62
C GLY A 135 2.01 -18.05 6.26
N GLU A 136 2.54 -18.15 5.03
CA GLU A 136 3.32 -19.30 4.53
C GLU A 136 4.83 -18.99 4.45
N GLU A 137 5.24 -17.80 4.87
CA GLU A 137 6.61 -17.31 4.71
C GLU A 137 7.61 -18.08 5.57
N VAL A 138 8.80 -18.26 5.00
CA VAL A 138 9.94 -18.84 5.70
C VAL A 138 10.88 -17.71 6.16
N ASP A 139 11.04 -16.68 5.34
CA ASP A 139 11.90 -15.53 5.61
C ASP A 139 11.15 -14.20 5.45
N VAL A 140 11.31 -13.30 6.43
CA VAL A 140 10.76 -11.94 6.40
C VAL A 140 11.89 -10.94 6.63
N PHE A 141 12.05 -10.01 5.70
CA PHE A 141 13.00 -8.92 5.74
C PHE A 141 12.24 -7.62 5.99
N GLY A 142 12.72 -6.79 6.92
CA GLY A 142 12.09 -5.51 7.22
C GLY A 142 13.12 -4.49 7.69
N ASP A 143 12.76 -3.22 7.59
CA ASP A 143 13.58 -2.12 8.10
C ASP A 143 13.54 -2.05 9.64
N ALA A 144 14.22 -1.05 10.21
CA ALA A 144 14.29 -0.89 11.66
C ALA A 144 12.92 -0.71 12.33
N GLY A 145 11.91 -0.19 11.62
CA GLY A 145 10.53 -0.03 12.11
C GLY A 145 9.84 -1.36 12.38
N PHE A 146 10.33 -2.45 11.77
CA PHE A 146 9.86 -3.82 11.96
C PHE A 146 10.73 -4.64 12.93
N THR A 147 11.72 -4.02 13.59
CA THR A 147 12.53 -4.73 14.59
C THR A 147 11.67 -5.15 15.78
N GLY A 148 11.69 -6.45 16.13
CA GLY A 148 10.88 -7.02 17.24
C GLY A 148 9.71 -7.89 16.79
N VAL A 149 9.53 -8.09 15.49
CA VAL A 149 8.62 -9.10 14.94
C VAL A 149 9.12 -10.49 15.33
N HIS A 150 8.44 -11.12 16.28
CA HIS A 150 8.46 -12.58 16.39
C HIS A 150 7.39 -13.10 15.45
N ILE A 151 7.78 -13.81 14.38
CA ILE A 151 6.83 -14.48 13.48
C ILE A 151 6.04 -15.49 14.33
N ARG A 152 4.86 -15.07 14.81
CA ARG A 152 3.94 -15.95 15.51
C ARG A 152 3.24 -16.75 14.42
N ARG A 153 3.73 -17.96 14.15
CA ARG A 153 2.98 -18.94 13.34
C ARG A 153 1.57 -19.03 13.91
N ARG A 154 0.57 -18.52 13.17
CA ARG A 154 -0.83 -18.77 13.51
C ARG A 154 -1.02 -20.29 13.44
N PRO A 155 -1.53 -20.95 14.49
CA PRO A 155 -1.90 -22.34 14.36
C PRO A 155 -2.97 -22.42 13.28
N VAL A 156 -2.67 -23.16 12.20
CA VAL A 156 -3.67 -23.57 11.23
C VAL A 156 -4.72 -24.30 12.04
N THR A 157 -5.92 -23.72 12.14
CA THR A 157 -7.07 -24.44 12.69
C THR A 157 -7.38 -25.54 11.68
N ALA A 158 -6.87 -26.73 11.96
CA ALA A 158 -7.28 -27.94 11.28
C ALA A 158 -8.79 -28.02 11.41
N ARG A 159 -9.52 -27.85 10.30
CA ARG A 159 -10.92 -28.27 10.23
C ARG A 159 -10.91 -29.78 10.44
N ASP A 160 -11.33 -30.21 11.63
CA ASP A 160 -11.57 -31.61 11.99
C ASP A 160 -12.69 -32.14 11.08
N GLY A 161 -12.31 -32.65 9.92
CA GLY A 161 -13.18 -33.36 9.00
C GLY A 161 -13.24 -34.84 9.37
N ARG A 162 -13.89 -35.16 10.49
CA ARG A 162 -14.34 -36.55 10.72
C ARG A 162 -15.49 -36.86 9.77
N ARG A 163 -15.26 -37.83 8.89
CA ARG A 163 -16.29 -38.75 8.41
C ARG A 163 -16.03 -40.11 9.04
#